data_AF-A0A2J4XUY7-F1
#
_entry.id   AF-A0A2J4XUY7-F1
#
_cell.length_a   1.000
_cell.length_b   1.000
_cell.length_c   1.000
_cell.angle_alpha   90.00
_cell.angle_beta   90.00
_cell.angle_gamma   90.00
#
_symmetry.space_group_name_H-M   'P 1'
#
loop_
_entity.id
_entity.type
_entity.pdbx_description
1 polymer ?
#
loop_
_entity_poly.entity_id
_entity_poly.type
_entity_poly.pdbx_seq_one_letter_code
_entity_poly.pdbx_strand_id
1 'polypeptide(L)'
;ELDSILARRLAGEALSEHEVAQFKTAVLVFLGAEYARRGWVQQYHIGALRNNNLRQFKLLGPDVGFDSINDRPMAEELSKLLSKQNEENLLPKTILYCLNPRDNEVLGTMIGNFQGEGMPGKMQFGSGWWFNDQKDGMERQMTQLAQLGLLSRFVGMLTDSRSFLSSTRPEY
;
A
#
# COMPACT_ATOMS: atom_id res chain seq x y z
N GLU A 1 -4.21 12.01 24.26
CA GLU A 1 -5.20 11.10 23.64
C GLU A 1 -4.57 9.77 23.22
N LEU A 2 -3.53 9.76 22.37
CA LEU A 2 -2.85 8.52 21.93
C LEU A 2 -2.30 7.65 23.07
N ASP A 3 -1.69 8.25 24.10
CA ASP A 3 -1.19 7.52 25.28
C ASP A 3 -2.31 6.75 26.00
N SER A 4 -3.51 7.35 26.07
CA SER A 4 -4.67 6.71 26.68
C SER A 4 -5.17 5.54 25.83
N ILE A 5 -5.17 5.69 24.50
CA ILE A 5 -5.56 4.60 23.58
C ILE A 5 -4.59 3.43 23.73
N LEU A 6 -3.28 3.70 23.80
CA LEU A 6 -2.25 2.70 23.99
C LEU A 6 -2.39 2.00 25.35
N ALA A 7 -2.53 2.76 26.43
CA ALA A 7 -2.66 2.21 27.78
C ALA A 7 -3.88 1.27 27.89
N ARG A 8 -5.04 1.69 27.37
CA ARG A 8 -6.26 0.86 27.33
C ARG A 8 -6.07 -0.40 26.51
N ARG A 9 -5.42 -0.30 25.35
CA ARG A 9 -5.13 -1.50 24.54
C ARG A 9 -4.19 -2.46 25.25
N LEU A 10 -3.17 -1.96 25.95
CA LEU A 10 -2.25 -2.79 26.76
C LEU A 10 -2.95 -3.45 27.95
N ALA A 11 -3.99 -2.80 28.50
CA ALA A 11 -4.85 -3.37 29.53
C ALA A 11 -5.86 -4.43 28.99
N GLY A 12 -5.86 -4.69 27.68
CA GLY A 12 -6.74 -5.69 27.06
C GLY A 12 -8.15 -5.18 26.73
N GLU A 13 -8.40 -3.87 26.86
CA GLU A 13 -9.68 -3.28 26.51
C GLU A 13 -9.91 -3.29 24.99
N ALA A 14 -11.17 -3.46 24.60
CA ALA A 14 -11.60 -3.25 23.23
C ALA A 14 -11.58 -1.75 22.90
N LEU A 15 -11.00 -1.42 21.75
CA LEU A 15 -11.00 -0.07 21.20
C LEU A 15 -12.09 0.08 20.16
N SER A 16 -12.68 1.27 20.06
CA SER A 16 -13.56 1.65 18.96
C SER A 16 -12.79 1.73 17.63
N GLU A 17 -13.50 1.65 16.51
CA GLU A 17 -12.89 1.83 15.19
C GLU A 17 -12.19 3.19 15.04
N HIS A 18 -12.76 4.24 15.64
CA HIS A 18 -12.18 5.58 15.63
C HIS A 18 -10.84 5.63 16.37
N GLU A 19 -10.75 5.05 17.57
CA GLU A 19 -9.50 5.01 18.34
C GLU A 19 -8.41 4.20 17.64
N VAL A 20 -8.81 3.07 17.02
CA VAL A 20 -7.89 2.28 16.18
C VAL A 20 -7.38 3.09 14.99
N ALA A 21 -8.25 3.84 14.32
CA ALA A 21 -7.87 4.71 13.21
C ALA A 21 -6.95 5.85 13.68
N GLN A 22 -7.28 6.54 14.78
CA GLN A 22 -6.45 7.61 15.35
C GLN A 22 -5.02 7.12 15.63
N PHE A 23 -4.89 5.98 16.32
CA PHE A 23 -3.58 5.42 16.66
C PHE A 23 -2.79 4.98 15.43
N LYS A 24 -3.40 4.24 14.51
CA LYS A 24 -2.74 3.80 13.27
C LYS A 24 -2.30 4.97 12.41
N THR A 25 -3.16 5.97 12.23
CA THR A 25 -2.84 7.17 11.45
C THR A 25 -1.69 7.94 12.08
N ALA A 26 -1.68 8.14 13.41
CA ALA A 26 -0.58 8.81 14.09
C ALA A 26 0.77 8.11 13.86
N VAL A 27 0.79 6.77 13.97
CA VAL A 27 2.00 5.98 13.71
C VAL A 27 2.44 6.09 12.24
N LEU A 28 1.52 5.98 11.28
CA LEU A 28 1.85 6.07 9.85
C LEU A 28 2.34 7.47 9.45
N VAL A 29 1.77 8.53 10.01
CA VAL A 29 2.23 9.91 9.77
C VAL A 29 3.62 10.13 10.35
N PHE A 30 3.85 9.69 11.60
CA PHE A 30 5.17 9.76 12.22
C PHE A 30 6.23 9.00 11.42
N LEU A 31 5.93 7.76 11.03
CA LEU A 31 6.84 6.93 10.22
C LEU A 31 7.10 7.55 8.85
N GLY A 32 6.07 8.09 8.18
CA GLY A 32 6.22 8.79 6.90
C GLY A 32 7.23 9.93 6.99
N ALA A 33 7.11 10.77 8.03
CA ALA A 33 8.06 11.86 8.27
C ALA A 33 9.50 11.35 8.51
N GLU A 34 9.66 10.27 9.28
CA GLU A 34 10.97 9.62 9.48
C GLU A 34 11.56 9.07 8.18
N TYR A 35 10.75 8.44 7.34
CA TYR A 35 11.18 7.94 6.03
C TYR A 35 11.63 9.09 5.12
N ALA A 36 10.91 10.21 5.13
CA ALA A 36 11.29 11.39 4.35
C ALA A 36 12.64 11.97 4.82
N ARG A 37 12.83 12.15 6.13
CA ARG A 37 14.09 12.63 6.72
C ARG A 37 15.28 11.75 6.38
N ARG A 38 15.05 10.44 6.22
CA ARG A 38 16.08 9.44 5.89
C ARG A 38 16.24 9.20 4.38
N GLY A 39 15.43 9.86 3.54
CA GLY A 39 15.42 9.63 2.10
C GLY A 39 14.97 8.22 1.69
N TRP A 40 14.22 7.52 2.54
CA TRP A 40 13.73 6.17 2.30
C TRP A 40 12.49 6.15 1.40
N VAL A 41 12.21 4.99 0.84
CA VAL A 41 10.98 4.73 0.07
C VAL A 41 9.95 4.10 0.99
N GLN A 42 8.75 4.68 1.02
CA GLN A 42 7.57 4.13 1.66
C GLN A 42 6.78 3.30 0.65
N GLN A 43 6.30 2.13 1.03
CA GLN A 43 5.50 1.27 0.15
C GLN A 43 4.20 0.87 0.85
N TYR A 44 3.07 1.09 0.20
CA TYR A 44 1.76 0.68 0.72
C TYR A 44 1.16 -0.43 -0.15
N HIS A 45 0.95 -1.59 0.45
CA HIS A 45 0.28 -2.74 -0.15
C HIS A 45 -1.14 -2.86 0.42
N ILE A 46 -2.14 -2.46 -0.36
CA ILE A 46 -3.49 -2.19 0.14
C ILE A 46 -4.51 -3.17 -0.45
N GLY A 47 -5.43 -3.68 0.38
CA GLY A 47 -6.61 -4.41 -0.10
C GLY A 47 -6.57 -5.93 0.05
N ALA A 48 -5.73 -6.49 0.91
CA ALA A 48 -5.79 -7.91 1.25
C ALA A 48 -6.94 -8.22 2.22
N LEU A 49 -7.72 -9.25 1.92
CA LEU A 49 -8.66 -9.88 2.85
C LEU A 49 -8.05 -11.21 3.31
N ARG A 50 -7.65 -11.29 4.58
CA ARG A 50 -6.78 -12.37 5.08
C ARG A 50 -7.52 -13.36 5.98
N ASN A 51 -7.00 -14.59 6.03
CA ASN A 51 -7.42 -15.66 6.93
C ASN A 51 -8.92 -16.03 6.80
N ASN A 52 -9.42 -16.04 5.56
CA ASN A 52 -10.84 -16.25 5.27
C ASN A 52 -11.36 -17.63 5.71
N ASN A 53 -10.50 -18.65 5.66
CA ASN A 53 -10.85 -20.01 6.07
C ASN A 53 -10.49 -20.24 7.54
N LEU A 54 -11.41 -19.93 8.45
CA LEU A 54 -11.18 -20.05 9.90
C LEU A 54 -10.81 -21.46 10.35
N ARG A 55 -11.37 -22.50 9.71
CA ARG A 55 -11.02 -23.89 10.03
C ARG A 55 -9.55 -24.14 9.75
N GLN A 56 -9.06 -23.72 8.58
CA GLN A 56 -7.67 -23.91 8.19
C GLN A 56 -6.73 -22.98 8.96
N PHE A 57 -7.14 -21.75 9.25
CA PHE A 57 -6.36 -20.82 10.06
C PHE A 57 -6.03 -21.39 11.44
N LYS A 58 -7.00 -22.07 12.09
CA LYS A 58 -6.78 -22.75 13.38
C LYS A 58 -5.77 -23.90 13.30
N LEU A 59 -5.62 -24.53 12.14
CA LEU A 59 -4.74 -25.69 11.94
C LEU A 59 -3.34 -25.30 11.43
N LEU A 60 -3.28 -24.35 10.51
CA LEU A 60 -2.09 -24.04 9.72
C LEU A 60 -1.54 -22.63 9.98
N GLY A 61 -2.31 -21.74 10.61
CA GLY A 61 -1.94 -20.34 10.79
C GLY A 61 -2.10 -19.49 9.52
N PRO A 62 -1.46 -18.30 9.49
CA PRO A 62 -1.54 -17.35 8.37
C PRO A 62 -0.66 -17.73 7.17
N ASP A 63 -0.84 -17.03 6.05
CA ASP A 63 0.04 -17.07 4.85
C ASP A 63 0.15 -18.44 4.16
N VAL A 64 -0.93 -19.23 4.19
CA VAL A 64 -1.02 -20.58 3.59
C VAL A 64 -2.06 -20.68 2.46
N GLY A 65 -2.36 -19.56 1.79
CA GLY A 65 -3.22 -19.55 0.59
C GLY A 65 -4.72 -19.40 0.83
N PHE A 66 -5.15 -18.95 2.02
CA PHE A 66 -6.55 -18.63 2.32
C PHE A 66 -6.83 -17.11 2.41
N ASP A 67 -6.04 -16.33 1.68
CA ASP A 67 -6.16 -14.88 1.55
C ASP A 67 -6.68 -14.53 0.15
N SER A 68 -7.38 -13.40 0.02
CA SER A 68 -8.02 -12.97 -1.23
C SER A 68 -8.06 -11.44 -1.35
N ILE A 69 -8.71 -10.96 -2.41
CA ILE A 69 -8.92 -9.55 -2.69
C ILE A 69 -10.03 -9.00 -1.79
N ASN A 70 -9.78 -7.86 -1.14
CA ASN A 70 -10.78 -7.03 -0.44
C ASN A 70 -11.32 -5.93 -1.37
N ASP A 71 -12.48 -5.38 -1.06
CA ASP A 71 -13.20 -4.41 -1.87
C ASP A 71 -13.71 -3.21 -1.06
N ARG A 72 -13.11 -2.93 0.10
CA ARG A 72 -13.36 -1.68 0.82
C ARG A 72 -12.79 -0.48 0.02
N PRO A 73 -13.59 0.56 -0.27
CA PRO A 73 -13.09 1.77 -0.91
C PRO A 73 -11.96 2.42 -0.09
N MET A 74 -10.90 2.87 -0.77
CA MET A 74 -9.71 3.43 -0.10
C MET A 74 -9.40 4.89 -0.47
N ALA A 75 -10.02 5.45 -1.51
CA ALA A 75 -9.61 6.71 -2.12
C ALA A 75 -9.57 7.89 -1.12
N GLU A 76 -10.65 8.08 -0.36
CA GLU A 76 -10.78 9.19 0.57
C GLU A 76 -9.76 9.11 1.71
N GLU A 77 -9.66 7.95 2.36
CA GLU A 77 -8.76 7.75 3.50
C GLU A 77 -7.29 7.77 3.08
N LEU A 78 -6.97 7.24 1.90
CA LEU A 78 -5.63 7.33 1.32
C LEU A 78 -5.26 8.77 1.00
N SER A 79 -6.17 9.56 0.42
CA SER A 79 -5.95 10.98 0.15
C SER A 79 -5.67 11.77 1.43
N LYS A 80 -6.49 11.58 2.48
CA LYS A 80 -6.30 12.22 3.80
C LYS A 80 -4.96 11.86 4.43
N LEU A 81 -4.56 10.57 4.39
CA LEU A 81 -3.28 10.12 4.94
C LEU A 81 -2.10 10.76 4.22
N LEU A 82 -2.08 10.71 2.88
CA LEU A 82 -1.00 11.27 2.07
C LEU A 82 -0.94 12.80 2.20
N SER A 83 -2.10 13.47 2.24
CA SER A 83 -2.20 14.90 2.50
C SER A 83 -1.61 15.26 3.86
N LYS A 84 -1.95 14.51 4.92
CA LYS A 84 -1.40 14.75 6.25
C LYS A 84 0.11 14.54 6.32
N GLN A 85 0.64 13.52 5.63
CA GLN A 85 2.09 13.32 5.51
C GLN A 85 2.78 14.45 4.73
N ASN A 86 2.09 15.04 3.74
CA ASN A 86 2.65 16.08 2.89
C ASN A 86 2.51 17.52 3.45
N GLU A 87 1.71 17.73 4.50
CA GLU A 87 1.40 19.06 5.05
C GLU A 87 2.65 19.87 5.41
N GLU A 88 3.68 19.22 5.96
CA GLU A 88 4.97 19.84 6.30
C GLU A 88 6.05 19.56 5.24
N ASN A 89 5.67 19.18 4.01
CA ASN A 89 6.55 18.69 2.96
C ASN A 89 7.40 17.47 3.38
N LEU A 90 6.83 16.61 4.23
CA LEU A 90 7.46 15.42 4.79
C LEU A 90 6.91 14.10 4.23
N LEU A 91 6.23 14.15 3.07
CA LEU A 91 5.82 12.94 2.35
C LEU A 91 7.04 12.32 1.67
N PRO A 92 7.44 11.07 2.00
CA PRO A 92 8.57 10.39 1.37
C PRO A 92 8.29 10.01 -0.10
N LYS A 93 9.33 9.53 -0.79
CA LYS A 93 9.14 8.72 -2.00
C LYS A 93 8.16 7.60 -1.67
N THR A 94 7.09 7.46 -2.44
CA THR A 94 6.02 6.51 -2.10
C THR A 94 5.63 5.67 -3.30
N ILE A 95 5.52 4.37 -3.09
CA ILE A 95 4.95 3.42 -4.07
C ILE A 95 3.63 2.88 -3.51
N LEU A 96 2.56 3.00 -4.31
CA LEU A 96 1.23 2.51 -3.97
C LEU A 96 0.92 1.26 -4.78
N TYR A 97 0.43 0.21 -4.11
CA TYR A 97 -0.04 -1.03 -4.71
C TYR A 97 -1.46 -1.32 -4.23
N CYS A 98 -2.36 -1.65 -5.16
CA CYS A 98 -3.71 -2.14 -4.87
C CYS A 98 -3.83 -3.61 -5.24
N LEU A 99 -4.43 -4.41 -4.35
CA LEU A 99 -4.71 -5.82 -4.62
C LEU A 99 -5.95 -6.00 -5.49
N ASN A 100 -6.92 -5.08 -5.38
CA ASN A 100 -8.12 -5.08 -6.20
C ASN A 100 -7.88 -4.23 -7.46
N PRO A 101 -7.84 -4.82 -8.66
CA PRO A 101 -7.50 -4.07 -9.87
C PRO A 101 -8.60 -3.10 -10.32
N ARG A 102 -9.77 -3.06 -9.66
CA ARG A 102 -10.75 -1.97 -9.84
C ARG A 102 -10.22 -0.62 -9.36
N ASP A 103 -9.20 -0.62 -8.50
CA ASP A 103 -8.62 0.57 -7.89
C ASP A 103 -7.37 1.04 -8.67
N ASN A 104 -7.08 0.47 -9.85
CA ASN A 104 -5.93 0.86 -10.67
C ASN A 104 -6.00 2.35 -11.06
N GLU A 105 -7.15 2.81 -11.53
CA GLU A 105 -7.37 4.21 -11.91
C GLU A 105 -7.40 5.12 -10.68
N VAL A 106 -7.89 4.62 -9.55
CA VAL A 106 -7.84 5.32 -8.26
C VAL A 106 -6.40 5.61 -7.88
N LEU A 107 -5.52 4.61 -7.89
CA LEU A 107 -4.10 4.81 -7.58
C LEU A 107 -3.37 5.61 -8.65
N GLY A 108 -3.64 5.33 -9.93
CA GLY A 108 -3.02 6.02 -11.07
C GLY A 108 -3.27 7.52 -11.06
N THR A 109 -4.47 7.95 -10.63
CA THR A 109 -4.77 9.38 -10.42
C THR A 109 -4.30 9.91 -9.06
N MET A 110 -4.36 9.10 -8.00
CA MET A 110 -3.93 9.50 -6.64
C MET A 110 -2.47 9.95 -6.59
N ILE A 111 -1.57 9.25 -7.31
CA ILE A 111 -0.15 9.60 -7.33
C ILE A 111 0.10 10.99 -7.93
N GLY A 112 -0.76 11.46 -8.82
CA GLY A 112 -0.65 12.78 -9.46
C GLY A 112 -0.82 13.94 -8.48
N ASN A 113 -1.61 13.76 -7.42
CA ASN A 113 -1.90 14.79 -6.42
C ASN A 113 -0.66 15.18 -5.57
N PHE A 114 0.35 14.31 -5.51
CA PHE A 114 1.44 14.41 -4.53
C PHE A 114 2.84 14.25 -5.14
N GLN A 115 2.98 14.47 -6.45
CA GLN A 115 4.31 14.58 -7.06
C GLN A 115 5.10 15.75 -6.43
N GLY A 116 6.44 15.69 -6.47
CA GLY A 116 7.31 16.69 -5.85
C GLY A 116 8.30 17.30 -6.83
N GLU A 117 8.67 18.56 -6.58
CA GLU A 117 9.71 19.25 -7.34
C GLU A 117 11.08 18.56 -7.19
N GLY A 118 11.90 18.60 -8.24
CA GLY A 118 13.28 18.08 -8.21
C GLY A 118 13.41 16.55 -8.21
N MET A 119 12.31 15.79 -8.18
CA MET A 119 12.34 14.32 -8.22
C MET A 119 11.30 13.75 -9.18
N PRO A 120 11.70 13.39 -10.41
CA PRO A 120 10.81 12.73 -11.36
C PRO A 120 10.26 11.43 -10.79
N GLY A 121 8.94 11.32 -10.67
CA GLY A 121 8.27 10.12 -10.16
C GLY A 121 8.45 9.89 -8.66
N LYS A 122 8.38 10.95 -7.84
CA LYS A 122 8.35 10.84 -6.36
C LYS A 122 7.25 9.88 -5.89
N MET A 123 6.08 9.95 -6.52
CA MET A 123 4.95 9.05 -6.29
C MET A 123 4.84 8.05 -7.44
N GLN A 124 4.79 6.77 -7.10
CA GLN A 124 4.75 5.66 -8.04
C GLN A 124 3.49 4.82 -7.85
N PHE A 125 2.89 4.39 -8.95
CA PHE A 125 1.92 3.31 -8.97
C PHE A 125 2.68 2.02 -9.30
N GLY A 126 2.79 1.13 -8.31
CA GLY A 126 3.60 -0.08 -8.40
C GLY A 126 3.07 -1.12 -9.40
N SER A 127 3.91 -2.09 -9.75
CA SER A 127 3.55 -3.20 -10.66
C SER A 127 2.33 -3.98 -10.16
N GLY A 128 1.70 -4.76 -11.06
CA GLY A 128 0.61 -5.67 -10.70
C GLY A 128 1.01 -6.54 -9.51
N TRP A 129 0.29 -6.41 -8.40
CA TRP A 129 0.68 -7.05 -7.14
C TRP A 129 -0.07 -8.37 -6.91
N TRP A 130 0.68 -9.41 -6.50
CA TRP A 130 0.19 -10.71 -6.04
C TRP A 130 -0.72 -11.40 -7.07
N PHE A 131 -2.04 -11.39 -6.88
CA PHE A 131 -2.97 -12.00 -7.85
C PHE A 131 -2.94 -11.31 -9.22
N ASN A 132 -2.45 -10.08 -9.26
CA ASN A 132 -2.33 -9.27 -10.47
C ASN A 132 -0.92 -9.37 -11.10
N ASP A 133 0.01 -10.12 -10.49
CA ASP A 133 1.34 -10.38 -11.05
C ASP A 133 1.27 -11.54 -12.07
N GLN A 134 0.60 -11.24 -13.18
CA GLN A 134 0.37 -12.08 -14.35
C GLN A 134 -0.03 -11.18 -15.53
N LYS A 135 -0.04 -11.73 -16.76
CA LYS A 135 -0.18 -10.94 -18.00
C LYS A 135 -1.31 -9.91 -17.99
N ASP A 136 -2.56 -10.32 -17.73
CA ASP A 136 -3.71 -9.40 -17.72
C ASP A 136 -3.56 -8.31 -16.65
N GLY A 137 -3.15 -8.70 -15.44
CA GLY A 137 -3.00 -7.77 -14.33
C GLY A 137 -1.90 -6.74 -14.58
N MET A 138 -0.75 -7.17 -15.10
CA MET A 138 0.36 -6.30 -15.47
C MET A 138 0.01 -5.41 -16.67
N GLU A 139 -0.63 -5.94 -17.72
CA GLU A 139 -1.06 -5.14 -18.87
C GLU A 139 -2.07 -4.06 -18.46
N ARG A 140 -3.00 -4.38 -17.57
CA ARG A 140 -3.97 -3.40 -17.04
C ARG A 140 -3.29 -2.35 -16.16
N GLN A 141 -2.38 -2.75 -15.27
CA GLN A 141 -1.62 -1.82 -14.42
C GLN A 141 -0.78 -0.86 -15.28
N MET A 142 0.00 -1.39 -16.23
CA MET A 142 0.85 -0.60 -17.12
C MET A 142 0.02 0.32 -18.03
N THR A 143 -1.12 -0.16 -18.54
CA THR A 143 -2.06 0.67 -19.29
C THR A 143 -2.51 1.86 -18.46
N GLN A 144 -2.97 1.66 -17.22
CA GLN A 144 -3.41 2.78 -16.39
C GLN A 144 -2.27 3.73 -16.02
N LEU A 145 -1.08 3.21 -15.72
CA LEU A 145 0.08 4.06 -15.48
C LEU A 145 0.49 4.88 -16.72
N ALA A 146 0.38 4.31 -17.91
CA ALA A 146 0.69 4.99 -19.16
C ALA A 146 -0.33 6.09 -19.51
N GLN A 147 -1.62 5.88 -19.18
CA GLN A 147 -2.68 6.85 -19.45
C GLN A 147 -2.73 7.98 -18.41
N LEU A 148 -2.47 7.68 -17.14
CA LEU A 148 -2.69 8.60 -16.02
C LEU A 148 -1.39 9.18 -15.44
N GLY A 149 -0.23 8.64 -15.84
CA GLY A 149 1.08 9.02 -15.33
C GLY A 149 2.17 8.99 -16.40
N LEU A 150 3.40 8.66 -16.00
CA LEU A 150 4.56 8.62 -16.88
C LEU A 150 5.21 7.24 -16.84
N LEU A 151 4.86 6.37 -17.78
CA LEU A 151 5.45 5.03 -17.87
C LEU A 151 6.99 5.06 -17.99
N SER A 152 7.55 6.10 -18.61
CA SER A 152 9.01 6.30 -18.72
C SER A 152 9.72 6.53 -17.38
N ARG A 153 8.97 6.79 -16.30
CA ARG A 153 9.47 6.96 -14.92
C ARG A 153 9.07 5.81 -14.00
N PHE A 154 8.49 4.74 -14.53
CA PHE A 154 8.07 3.59 -13.76
C PHE A 154 9.29 2.87 -13.16
N VAL A 155 9.23 2.57 -11.86
CA VAL A 155 10.31 1.86 -11.14
C VAL A 155 10.41 0.38 -11.50
N GLY A 156 9.39 -0.19 -12.15
CA GLY A 156 9.45 -1.52 -12.72
C GLY A 156 9.04 -2.65 -11.76
N MET A 157 9.60 -3.82 -12.03
CA MET A 157 9.15 -5.10 -11.51
C MET A 157 9.83 -5.48 -10.18
N LEU A 158 9.11 -6.23 -9.35
CA LEU A 158 9.64 -6.91 -8.16
C LEU A 158 8.98 -8.29 -8.02
N THR A 159 9.66 -9.25 -7.41
CA THR A 159 9.16 -10.64 -7.38
C THR A 159 8.08 -10.89 -6.32
N ASP A 160 8.07 -10.10 -5.24
CA ASP A 160 7.26 -10.29 -4.03
C ASP A 160 7.18 -11.76 -3.56
N SER A 161 8.31 -12.47 -3.67
CA SER A 161 8.37 -13.91 -3.48
C SER A 161 9.36 -14.32 -2.41
N ARG A 162 9.04 -15.44 -1.76
CA ARG A 162 9.94 -16.19 -0.88
C ARG A 162 10.70 -17.32 -1.61
N SER A 163 10.48 -17.50 -2.91
CA SER A 163 11.14 -18.54 -3.71
C SER A 163 12.35 -17.98 -4.43
N PHE A 164 13.50 -18.66 -4.32
CA PHE A 164 14.69 -18.30 -5.10
C PHE A 164 14.48 -18.45 -6.62
N LEU A 165 13.51 -19.25 -7.05
CA LEU A 165 13.18 -19.47 -8.45
C LEU A 165 12.24 -18.40 -9.02
N SER A 166 11.85 -17.39 -8.24
CA SER A 166 10.95 -16.33 -8.73
C SER A 166 11.64 -15.33 -9.66
N SER A 167 12.94 -15.49 -9.93
CA SER A 167 13.71 -14.62 -10.83
C SER A 167 13.30 -14.75 -12.30
N THR A 168 12.40 -15.68 -12.64
CA THR A 168 11.74 -15.74 -13.94
C THR A 168 10.55 -14.76 -14.04
N ARG A 169 10.04 -14.20 -12.93
CA ARG A 169 8.97 -13.19 -12.96
C ARG A 169 9.38 -11.90 -13.68
N PRO A 170 10.61 -11.37 -13.52
CA PRO A 170 11.08 -10.26 -14.34
C PRO A 170 11.26 -10.57 -15.84
N GLU A 171 11.41 -11.84 -16.23
CA GLU A 171 11.51 -12.25 -17.64
C GLU A 171 10.13 -12.28 -18.33
N TYR A 172 9.11 -12.71 -17.58
CA TYR A 172 7.72 -12.82 -18.01
C TYR A 172 7.08 -11.47 -18.31
#